data_AF-A0A954A9J3-F1
#
_entry.id   AF-A0A954A9J3-F1
#
_cell.length_a   1.000
_cell.length_b   1.000
_cell.length_c   1.000
_cell.angle_alpha   90.00
_cell.angle_beta   90.00
_cell.angle_gamma   90.00
#
_symmetry.space_group_name_H-M   'P 1'
#
loop_
_entity.id
_entity.type
_entity.pdbx_description
1 polymer ?
#
loop_
_entity_poly.entity_id
_entity_poly.type
_entity_poly.pdbx_seq_one_letter_code
_entity_poly.pdbx_strand_id
1 'polypeptide(L)'
;LSVIARELGFSSWTHAHHLLDGENPSDFGTLLCPPGSSAHWNIWCASYDEARRIREEHGGFLLGYRHQFLITDRHFIEHLGLDPDDEDWQRIGRDWVRPADPHARRRLYGRLIEATAPAG
;
A
#
# COMPACT_ATOMS: atom_id res chain seq x y z
N LEU A 1 -24.60 -7.60 -0.59
CA LEU A 1 -23.46 -6.93 -1.27
C LEU A 1 -22.53 -6.19 -0.30
N SER A 2 -22.47 -6.60 0.97
CA SER A 2 -21.71 -5.93 2.05
C SER A 2 -20.59 -6.80 2.65
N VAL A 3 -20.48 -8.06 2.20
CA VAL A 3 -19.56 -9.05 2.79
C VAL A 3 -18.16 -8.95 2.17
N ILE A 4 -18.06 -8.78 0.84
CA ILE A 4 -16.77 -8.68 0.11
C ILE A 4 -15.95 -7.46 0.56
N ALA A 5 -16.60 -6.32 0.87
CA ALA A 5 -15.91 -5.12 1.34
C ALA A 5 -15.18 -5.36 2.69
N ARG A 6 -15.81 -6.10 3.61
CA ARG A 6 -15.24 -6.39 4.94
C ARG A 6 -14.10 -7.40 4.87
N GLU A 7 -14.18 -8.38 3.97
CA GLU A 7 -13.10 -9.36 3.77
C GLU A 7 -11.85 -8.73 3.14
N LEU A 8 -12.02 -7.67 2.34
CA LEU A 8 -10.92 -6.89 1.76
C LEU A 8 -10.42 -5.74 2.67
N GLY A 9 -10.95 -5.64 3.89
CA GLY A 9 -10.51 -4.64 4.87
C GLY A 9 -11.15 -3.25 4.75
N PHE A 10 -12.24 -3.10 4.00
CA PHE A 10 -13.03 -1.86 3.91
C PHE A 10 -14.27 -1.90 4.82
N SER A 11 -14.61 -0.76 5.41
CA SER A 11 -15.77 -0.65 6.31
C SER A 11 -17.12 -0.59 5.57
N SER A 12 -17.16 -0.20 4.29
CA SER A 12 -18.37 -0.25 3.44
C SER A 12 -18.05 -0.12 1.93
N TRP A 13 -19.03 -0.40 1.05
CA TRP A 13 -18.90 -0.23 -0.41
C TRP A 13 -18.78 1.24 -0.83
N THR A 14 -19.44 2.15 -0.13
CA THR A 14 -19.29 3.60 -0.32
C THR A 14 -17.85 4.06 -0.05
N HIS A 15 -17.20 3.46 0.96
CA HIS A 15 -15.80 3.72 1.27
C HIS A 15 -14.86 3.22 0.15
N ALA A 16 -15.13 2.07 -0.45
CA ALA A 16 -14.37 1.58 -1.60
C ALA A 16 -14.49 2.51 -2.82
N HIS A 17 -15.68 3.08 -3.09
CA HIS A 17 -15.89 3.98 -4.22
C HIS A 17 -15.15 5.33 -4.04
N HIS A 18 -15.19 5.94 -2.85
CA HIS A 18 -14.47 7.19 -2.58
C HIS A 18 -12.94 7.02 -2.68
N LEU A 19 -12.42 5.87 -2.27
CA LEU A 19 -10.99 5.54 -2.36
C LEU A 19 -10.52 5.36 -3.81
N LEU A 20 -11.41 4.87 -4.68
CA LEU A 20 -11.15 4.63 -6.11
C LEU A 20 -11.34 5.89 -6.97
N ASP A 21 -12.22 6.82 -6.57
CA ASP A 21 -12.45 8.10 -7.26
C ASP A 21 -11.47 9.22 -6.85
N GLY A 22 -10.58 8.97 -5.88
CA GLY A 22 -9.49 9.89 -5.54
C GLY A 22 -9.87 11.03 -4.59
N GLU A 23 -11.02 10.96 -3.93
CA GLU A 23 -11.35 11.87 -2.83
C GLU A 23 -10.59 11.46 -1.58
N ASN A 24 -9.89 12.40 -0.95
CA ASN A 24 -8.95 12.23 0.16
C ASN A 24 -9.60 11.58 1.40
N PRO A 25 -9.59 10.24 1.56
CA PRO A 25 -10.30 9.56 2.63
C PRO A 25 -9.40 9.49 3.87
N SER A 26 -10.00 9.56 5.05
CA SER A 26 -9.29 9.48 6.33
C SER A 26 -8.85 8.05 6.71
N ASP A 27 -9.21 7.04 5.92
CA ASP A 27 -8.99 5.62 6.18
C ASP A 27 -8.72 4.87 4.86
N PHE A 28 -7.75 3.95 4.87
CA PHE A 28 -7.28 3.21 3.70
C PHE A 28 -7.34 1.67 3.87
N GLY A 29 -7.91 1.17 4.98
CA GLY A 29 -8.09 -0.27 5.22
C GLY A 29 -6.84 -1.03 5.73
N THR A 30 -6.93 -2.36 5.82
CA THR A 30 -5.90 -3.26 6.43
C THR A 30 -5.19 -4.18 5.45
N LEU A 31 -5.50 -4.09 4.16
CA LEU A 31 -5.02 -5.00 3.11
C LEU A 31 -3.48 -5.11 3.07
N LEU A 32 -2.77 -4.07 3.50
CA LEU A 32 -1.31 -3.96 3.42
C LEU A 32 -0.55 -4.48 4.66
N CYS A 33 -1.21 -5.09 5.65
CA CYS A 33 -0.53 -5.66 6.82
C CYS A 33 -1.17 -6.98 7.28
N PRO A 34 -0.79 -8.12 6.68
CA PRO A 34 -1.21 -9.42 7.15
C PRO A 34 -0.56 -9.76 8.52
N PRO A 35 -1.19 -10.61 9.35
CA PRO A 35 -0.61 -11.04 10.62
C PRO A 35 0.70 -11.83 10.40
N GLY A 36 1.79 -11.42 11.05
CA GLY A 36 3.08 -12.15 11.01
C GLY A 36 4.32 -11.37 10.53
N SER A 37 4.20 -10.07 10.24
CA SER A 37 5.23 -9.24 9.59
C SER A 37 6.33 -8.66 10.51
N SER A 38 6.62 -9.29 11.66
CA SER A 38 7.45 -8.70 12.73
C SER A 38 8.99 -8.84 12.60
N ALA A 39 9.56 -9.06 11.42
CA ALA A 39 11.02 -9.23 11.24
C ALA A 39 11.67 -8.34 10.15
N HIS A 40 10.93 -7.40 9.56
CA HIS A 40 11.41 -6.57 8.45
C HIS A 40 11.63 -5.13 8.91
N TRP A 41 12.53 -4.39 8.26
CA TRP A 41 12.86 -2.98 8.57
C TRP A 41 11.65 -2.08 8.28
N ASN A 42 10.65 -2.17 9.15
CA ASN A 42 9.40 -1.45 9.08
C ASN A 42 9.54 -0.21 9.96
N ILE A 43 9.98 0.90 9.36
CA ILE A 43 10.02 2.19 10.07
C ILE A 43 8.62 2.79 9.99
N TRP A 44 7.96 2.82 11.14
CA TRP A 44 6.62 3.40 11.30
C TRP A 44 6.75 4.88 11.65
N CYS A 45 6.21 5.74 10.81
CA CYS A 45 6.18 7.19 11.01
C CYS A 45 4.73 7.66 11.15
N ALA A 46 4.49 8.60 12.07
CA ALA A 46 3.19 9.23 12.21
C ALA A 46 2.96 10.36 11.17
N SER A 47 4.05 10.86 10.56
CA SER A 47 4.02 11.93 9.56
C SER A 47 4.56 11.46 8.21
N TYR A 48 3.90 11.91 7.15
CA TYR A 48 4.35 11.67 5.78
C TYR A 48 5.70 12.32 5.51
N ASP A 49 5.92 13.55 6.00
CA ASP A 49 7.15 14.30 5.72
C ASP A 49 8.37 13.63 6.38
N GLU A 50 8.16 13.04 7.56
CA GLU A 50 9.17 12.22 8.25
C GLU A 50 9.47 10.95 7.45
N ALA A 51 8.44 10.20 7.05
CA ALA A 51 8.61 8.97 6.29
C ALA A 51 9.31 9.22 4.94
N ARG A 52 8.92 10.28 4.25
CA ARG A 52 9.53 10.70 2.98
C ARG A 52 11.02 11.00 3.16
N ARG A 53 11.40 11.77 4.19
CA ARG A 53 12.81 12.10 4.47
C ARG A 53 13.62 10.82 4.70
N ILE A 54 13.11 9.92 5.54
CA ILE A 54 13.77 8.64 5.84
C ILE A 54 13.95 7.81 4.56
N ARG A 55 12.95 7.77 3.67
CA ARG A 55 13.08 7.11 2.36
C ARG A 55 14.12 7.78 1.46
N GLU A 56 14.17 9.10 1.42
CA GLU A 56 15.15 9.83 0.62
C GLU A 56 16.59 9.58 1.11
N GLU A 57 16.79 9.41 2.43
CA GLU A 57 18.08 9.14 3.05
C GLU A 57 18.51 7.66 2.94
N HIS A 58 17.58 6.72 3.12
CA HIS A 58 17.87 5.29 3.28
C HIS A 58 17.32 4.38 2.18
N GLY A 59 16.49 4.90 1.28
CA GLY A 59 15.80 4.13 0.24
C GLY A 59 14.57 3.38 0.76
N GLY A 60 14.22 2.27 0.10
CA GLY A 60 13.03 1.47 0.41
C GLY A 60 11.75 1.95 -0.28
N PHE A 61 10.62 1.42 0.18
CA PHE A 61 9.28 1.70 -0.32
C PHE A 61 8.45 2.38 0.75
N LEU A 62 7.83 3.51 0.41
CA LEU A 62 6.90 4.21 1.30
C LEU A 62 5.48 3.74 1.02
N LEU A 63 4.90 3.06 2.00
CA LEU A 63 3.53 2.57 2.00
C LEU A 63 2.69 3.36 3.01
N GLY A 64 1.39 3.48 2.74
CA GLY A 64 0.42 3.97 3.72
C GLY A 64 -0.23 2.79 4.44
N TYR A 65 -0.39 2.89 5.76
CA TYR A 65 -1.11 1.90 6.55
C TYR A 65 -1.99 2.59 7.60
N ARG A 66 -3.31 2.53 7.42
CA ARG A 66 -4.29 3.26 8.24
C ARG A 66 -3.92 4.75 8.36
N HIS A 67 -3.50 5.19 9.55
CA HIS A 67 -3.09 6.58 9.84
C HIS A 67 -1.57 6.73 9.97
N GLN A 68 -0.80 5.73 9.54
CA GLN A 68 0.65 5.70 9.67
C GLN A 68 1.30 5.48 8.30
N PHE A 69 2.58 5.84 8.25
CA PHE A 69 3.43 5.68 7.10
C PHE A 69 4.49 4.64 7.41
N LEU A 70 4.75 3.77 6.45
CA LEU A 70 5.65 2.65 6.61
C LEU A 70 6.73 2.72 5.54
N ILE A 71 7.99 2.82 5.96
CA ILE A 71 9.13 2.51 5.07
C ILE A 71 9.46 1.04 5.24
N THR A 72 9.54 0.34 4.12
CA THR A 72 9.80 -1.10 4.09
C THR A 72 10.77 -1.50 2.99
N ASP A 73 11.24 -2.74 3.06
CA ASP A 73 12.22 -3.31 2.14
C ASP A 73 11.56 -4.13 1.01
N ARG A 74 12.41 -4.67 0.13
CA ARG A 74 11.97 -5.48 -1.00
C ARG A 74 11.30 -6.79 -0.57
N HIS A 75 11.73 -7.37 0.55
CA HIS A 75 11.17 -8.63 1.05
C HIS A 75 9.73 -8.45 1.54
N PHE A 76 9.40 -7.29 2.10
CA PHE A 76 8.02 -6.98 2.43
C PHE A 76 7.14 -6.83 1.18
N ILE A 77 7.67 -6.24 0.10
CA ILE A 77 6.95 -6.16 -1.18
C ILE A 77 6.68 -7.56 -1.74
N GLU A 78 7.68 -8.45 -1.70
CA GLU A 78 7.52 -9.87 -2.06
C GLU A 78 6.46 -10.56 -1.19
N HIS A 79 6.47 -10.28 0.12
CA HIS A 79 5.49 -10.84 1.06
C HIS A 79 4.05 -10.36 0.78
N LEU A 80 3.87 -9.16 0.25
CA LEU A 80 2.58 -8.68 -0.26
C LEU A 80 2.15 -9.38 -1.57
N GLY A 81 2.99 -10.23 -2.15
CA GLY A 81 2.74 -10.89 -3.44
C GLY A 81 3.02 -9.99 -4.64
N LEU A 82 3.77 -8.90 -4.45
CA LEU A 82 4.17 -7.99 -5.52
C LEU A 82 5.64 -8.22 -5.91
N ASP A 83 5.95 -7.96 -7.17
CA ASP A 83 7.33 -7.95 -7.66
C ASP A 83 8.01 -6.61 -7.25
N PRO A 84 9.07 -6.61 -6.43
CA PRO A 84 9.81 -5.40 -6.07
C PRO A 84 10.59 -4.77 -7.24
N ASP A 85 10.80 -5.50 -8.33
CA ASP A 85 11.43 -5.01 -9.56
C ASP A 85 10.46 -4.51 -10.61
N ASP A 86 9.15 -4.57 -10.33
CA ASP A 86 8.16 -4.01 -11.23
C ASP A 86 8.46 -2.53 -11.52
N GLU A 87 8.56 -2.19 -12.81
CA GLU A 87 8.91 -0.84 -13.25
C GLU A 87 7.96 0.23 -12.70
N ASP A 88 6.72 -0.13 -12.37
CA ASP A 88 5.76 0.79 -11.78
C ASP A 88 6.21 1.30 -10.41
N TRP A 89 7.02 0.54 -9.67
CA TRP A 89 7.66 1.04 -8.45
C TRP A 89 8.59 2.22 -8.73
N GLN A 90 9.32 2.18 -9.84
CA GLN A 90 10.17 3.31 -10.25
C GLN A 90 9.32 4.48 -10.74
N ARG A 91 8.26 4.21 -11.51
CA ARG A 91 7.34 5.25 -12.01
C ARG A 91 6.64 6.01 -10.89
N ILE A 92 6.32 5.36 -9.77
CA ILE A 92 5.76 6.04 -8.60
C ILE A 92 6.81 6.65 -7.67
N GLY A 93 8.11 6.53 -7.97
CA GLY A 93 9.20 6.98 -7.11
C GLY A 93 9.31 6.20 -5.79
N ARG A 94 8.84 4.96 -5.78
CA ARG A 94 8.66 4.11 -4.58
C ARG A 94 7.85 4.81 -3.47
N ASP A 95 6.99 5.75 -3.87
CA ASP A 95 6.06 6.46 -3.01
C ASP A 95 4.64 6.03 -3.36
N TRP A 96 4.11 5.07 -2.60
CA TRP A 96 2.74 4.63 -2.80
C TRP A 96 1.73 5.68 -2.32
N VAL A 97 2.10 6.49 -1.33
CA VAL A 97 1.22 7.48 -0.70
C VAL A 97 0.99 8.66 -1.63
N ARG A 98 2.07 9.24 -2.16
CA ARG A 98 2.06 10.35 -3.11
C ARG A 98 2.85 9.96 -4.38
N PRO A 99 2.26 9.13 -5.25
CA PRO A 99 2.96 8.60 -6.43
C PRO A 99 3.22 9.70 -7.46
N ALA A 100 4.39 9.65 -8.10
CA ALA A 100 4.66 10.49 -9.26
C ALA A 100 3.80 10.09 -10.49
N ASP A 101 3.40 8.83 -10.59
CA ASP A 101 2.50 8.30 -11.63
C ASP A 101 1.29 7.57 -11.00
N PRO A 102 0.11 8.21 -10.93
CA PRO A 102 -1.09 7.58 -10.40
C PRO A 102 -1.56 6.34 -11.17
N HIS A 103 -1.28 6.25 -12.48
CA HIS A 103 -1.65 5.09 -13.29
C HIS A 103 -0.76 3.88 -13.01
N ALA A 104 0.53 4.10 -12.77
CA ALA A 104 1.45 3.06 -12.28
C ALA A 104 1.01 2.51 -10.93
N ARG A 105 0.62 3.38 -9.99
CA ARG A 105 0.05 2.93 -8.70
C ARG A 105 -1.21 2.08 -8.90
N ARG A 106 -2.09 2.48 -9.83
CA ARG A 106 -3.31 1.70 -10.13
C ARG A 106 -3.01 0.29 -10.64
N ARG A 107 -1.98 0.12 -11.48
CA ARG A 107 -1.54 -1.21 -11.95
C ARG A 107 -1.02 -2.06 -10.80
N LEU A 108 -0.20 -1.48 -9.91
CA LEU A 108 0.27 -2.18 -8.72
C LEU A 108 -0.87 -2.62 -7.79
N TYR A 109 -1.90 -1.79 -7.61
CA TYR A 109 -3.12 -2.19 -6.90
C TYR A 109 -3.82 -3.39 -7.56
N GLY A 110 -3.91 -3.40 -8.90
CA GLY A 110 -4.48 -4.52 -9.64
C GLY A 110 -3.75 -5.83 -9.34
N ARG A 111 -2.41 -5.81 -9.41
CA ARG A 111 -1.57 -6.98 -9.10
C ARG A 111 -1.72 -7.45 -7.65
N LEU A 112 -1.81 -6.51 -6.69
CA LEU A 112 -1.99 -6.85 -5.28
C LEU A 112 -3.33 -7.56 -5.05
N ILE A 113 -4.40 -7.09 -5.69
CA ILE A 113 -5.72 -7.71 -5.62
C ILE A 113 -5.67 -9.13 -6.22
N GLU A 114 -5.03 -9.29 -7.38
CA GLU A 114 -4.83 -10.61 -8.01
C GLU A 114 -4.05 -11.55 -7.09
N ALA A 115 -3.00 -11.06 -6.42
CA ALA A 115 -2.20 -11.85 -5.49
C ALA A 115 -2.94 -12.22 -4.18
N THR A 116 -3.94 -11.43 -3.78
CA THR A 116 -4.69 -11.64 -2.52
C THR A 116 -5.99 -12.43 -2.72
N ALA A 117 -6.45 -12.60 -3.97
CA ALA A 117 -7.65 -13.38 -4.26
C ALA A 117 -7.41 -14.87 -3.94
N PRO A 118 -8.33 -15.55 -3.22
CA PRO A 118 -8.21 -16.98 -2.97
C PRO A 118 -8.23 -17.73 -4.30
N ALA A 119 -7.28 -18.66 -4.50
CA ALA A 119 -7.33 -19.60 -5.61
C ALA A 119 -8.67 -20.36 -5.53
N GLY A 120 -9.50 -20.20 -6.56
CA GLY A 120 -10.81 -20.86 -6.68
C GLY A 120 -10.70 -22.39 -6.78
#